data_AF-A0A3D1X2S1-F1
#
_entry.id   AF-A0A3D1X2S1-F1
#
_cell.length_a   1.000
_cell.length_b   1.000
_cell.length_c   1.000
_cell.angle_alpha   90.00
_cell.angle_beta   90.00
_cell.angle_gamma   90.00
#
_symmetry.space_group_name_H-M   'P 1'
#
loop_
_entity.id
_entity.type
_entity.pdbx_description
1 polymer ?
#
loop_
_entity_poly.entity_id
_entity_poly.type
_entity_poly.pdbx_seq_one_letter_code
_entity_poly.pdbx_strand_id
1 'polypeptide(L)'
;MNKNANSVRHLQNAAIAVLTVSAVFLLVQTPLVGDLAGKTPYELAQDWLAGDTSAETSVATDLTELALPVRVAFTNEYARYGLSAITTLDADFELAGAFFSEALDSAGVYEACSGEKLLAALHASSIYLDLETPTPLNVLSKILGVTDAPESSLMHVTRLLLCPAESGTTLYLQDTDQGFFFSKTSVSSSALREALAALDGNGTDFAFSLSGDFAKLSPYTLIFSDPPQRYVLSASNALTDQAAFLRLAEFNPHTESGYTDSSGNTVIKEVYGTLRIQPDGTVTYQGADSAETGSIYYVAAASAGKPTPLEAIAGAQRLVFTLLRDTIGDAELYLSGYEGGSKSCTVTFDYAVNGTPLRFSDGTHAASVTIEGQTITEFSLHCRSYTITDSPALLLPIRQAAAIAVNKYLNAELRVCYDERGTDTVGVGWFAD
;
A
#
# COMPACT_ATOMS: atom_id res chain seq x y z
N MET A 1 -59.25 21.07 -49.56
CA MET A 1 -58.56 20.06 -48.70
C MET A 1 -57.18 20.59 -48.31
N ASN A 2 -57.09 21.67 -47.50
CA ASN A 2 -55.79 22.24 -47.09
C ASN A 2 -55.82 23.08 -45.78
N LYS A 3 -56.90 23.01 -44.99
CA LYS A 3 -57.00 23.72 -43.69
C LYS A 3 -56.51 22.88 -42.51
N ASN A 4 -56.63 21.56 -42.58
CA ASN A 4 -56.29 20.67 -41.48
C ASN A 4 -54.78 20.46 -41.33
N ALA A 5 -54.03 20.41 -42.44
CA ALA A 5 -52.58 20.25 -42.41
C ALA A 5 -51.85 21.46 -41.78
N ASN A 6 -52.35 22.68 -42.05
CA ASN A 6 -51.76 23.89 -41.49
C ASN A 6 -52.05 24.02 -39.98
N SER A 7 -53.27 23.62 -39.57
CA SER A 7 -53.67 23.63 -38.16
C SER A 7 -52.86 22.62 -37.33
N VAL A 8 -52.57 21.43 -37.88
CA VAL A 8 -51.73 20.42 -37.23
C VAL A 8 -50.28 20.89 -37.11
N ARG A 9 -49.72 21.56 -38.13
CA ARG A 9 -48.37 22.15 -38.06
C ARG A 9 -48.25 23.25 -37.02
N HIS A 10 -49.27 24.11 -36.90
CA HIS A 10 -49.30 25.14 -35.87
C HIS A 10 -49.42 24.53 -34.45
N LEU A 11 -50.20 23.45 -34.30
CA LEU A 11 -50.31 22.73 -33.02
C LEU A 11 -48.99 22.04 -32.65
N GLN A 12 -48.30 21.42 -33.62
CA GLN A 12 -46.97 20.83 -33.41
C GLN A 12 -45.93 21.87 -33.04
N ASN A 13 -45.89 23.00 -33.74
CA ASN A 13 -44.94 24.06 -33.44
C ASN A 13 -45.22 24.71 -32.07
N ALA A 14 -46.49 24.85 -31.68
CA ALA A 14 -46.87 25.31 -30.35
C ALA A 14 -46.46 24.30 -29.27
N ALA A 15 -46.67 23.00 -29.50
CA ALA A 15 -46.25 21.95 -28.58
C ALA A 15 -44.73 21.90 -28.42
N ILE A 16 -43.98 22.02 -29.52
CA ILE A 16 -42.51 22.10 -29.48
C ILE A 16 -42.08 23.33 -28.70
N ALA A 17 -42.64 24.52 -28.96
CA ALA A 17 -42.31 25.73 -28.24
C ALA A 17 -42.61 25.60 -26.73
N VAL A 18 -43.75 25.03 -26.36
CA VAL A 18 -44.11 24.78 -24.95
C VAL A 18 -43.15 23.77 -24.31
N LEU A 19 -42.78 22.69 -25.02
CA LEU A 19 -41.79 21.73 -24.54
C LEU A 19 -40.41 22.34 -24.39
N THR A 20 -39.96 23.20 -25.31
CA THR A 20 -38.66 23.88 -25.22
C THR A 20 -38.65 24.88 -24.07
N VAL A 21 -39.73 25.66 -23.91
CA VAL A 21 -39.86 26.59 -22.78
C VAL A 21 -39.95 25.85 -21.46
N SER A 22 -40.65 24.71 -21.41
CA SER A 22 -40.72 23.86 -20.21
C SER A 22 -39.39 23.21 -19.89
N ALA A 23 -38.63 22.78 -20.89
CA ALA A 23 -37.28 22.22 -20.71
C ALA A 23 -36.30 23.29 -20.20
N VAL A 24 -36.34 24.50 -20.76
CA VAL A 24 -35.53 25.64 -20.27
C VAL A 24 -35.95 26.04 -18.86
N PHE A 25 -37.25 26.05 -18.57
CA PHE A 25 -37.77 26.36 -17.24
C PHE A 25 -37.38 25.31 -16.19
N LEU A 26 -37.44 24.02 -16.54
CA LEU A 26 -36.95 22.92 -15.69
C LEU A 26 -35.44 23.01 -15.48
N LEU A 27 -34.67 23.37 -16.51
CA LEU A 27 -33.21 23.52 -16.44
C LEU A 27 -32.79 24.72 -15.57
N VAL A 28 -33.62 25.76 -15.52
CA VAL A 28 -33.45 26.91 -14.61
C VAL A 28 -33.94 26.61 -13.19
N GLN A 29 -34.93 25.72 -13.01
CA GLN A 29 -35.42 25.28 -11.70
C GLN A 29 -34.61 24.15 -11.08
N THR A 30 -33.82 23.40 -11.86
CA THR A 30 -32.83 22.48 -11.32
C THR A 30 -31.69 23.27 -10.66
N PRO A 31 -31.27 22.94 -9.43
CA PRO A 31 -30.17 23.64 -8.73
C PRO A 31 -28.81 23.48 -9.42
N LEU A 32 -28.74 22.76 -10.55
CA LEU A 32 -27.53 22.50 -11.31
C LEU A 32 -26.82 23.78 -11.78
N VAL A 33 -27.52 24.81 -12.29
CA VAL A 33 -26.84 25.89 -13.04
C VAL A 33 -26.03 26.86 -12.17
N GLY A 34 -26.26 26.88 -10.85
CA GLY A 34 -25.51 27.74 -9.92
C GLY A 34 -24.22 27.11 -9.38
N ASP A 35 -24.17 25.79 -9.26
CA ASP A 35 -23.10 25.04 -8.57
C ASP A 35 -22.20 24.23 -9.54
N LEU A 36 -22.44 24.38 -10.84
CA LEU A 36 -21.75 23.66 -11.93
C LEU A 36 -20.48 24.35 -12.46
N ALA A 37 -20.22 25.58 -12.06
CA ALA A 37 -19.03 26.31 -12.50
C ALA A 37 -17.79 25.81 -11.74
N GLY A 38 -17.23 24.70 -12.21
CA GLY A 38 -16.01 24.11 -11.64
C GLY A 38 -16.02 22.59 -11.58
N LYS A 39 -17.18 21.96 -11.79
CA LYS A 39 -17.32 20.50 -11.71
C LYS A 39 -17.05 19.82 -13.04
N THR A 40 -16.27 18.76 -13.02
CA THR A 40 -15.98 17.91 -14.17
C THR A 40 -17.20 17.03 -14.52
N PRO A 41 -17.32 16.52 -15.75
CA PRO A 41 -18.36 15.56 -16.12
C PRO A 41 -18.44 14.33 -15.22
N TYR A 42 -17.34 13.98 -14.52
CA TYR A 42 -17.26 12.90 -13.54
C TYR A 42 -18.06 13.21 -12.26
N GLU A 43 -17.91 14.40 -11.66
CA GLU A 43 -18.66 14.78 -10.45
C GLU A 43 -20.17 14.80 -10.71
N LEU A 44 -20.57 15.09 -11.95
CA LEU A 44 -21.96 15.01 -12.39
C LEU A 44 -22.48 13.59 -12.58
N ALA A 45 -21.63 12.69 -13.07
CA ALA A 45 -21.97 11.28 -13.16
C ALA A 45 -22.06 10.65 -11.76
N GLN A 46 -21.20 11.07 -10.83
CA GLN A 46 -21.18 10.63 -9.44
C GLN A 46 -22.46 11.05 -8.68
N ASP A 47 -22.87 12.33 -8.81
CA ASP A 47 -24.12 12.84 -8.21
C ASP A 47 -25.37 12.17 -8.81
N TRP A 48 -25.31 11.79 -10.10
CA TRP A 48 -26.41 11.12 -10.79
C TRP A 48 -26.52 9.62 -10.44
N LEU A 49 -25.38 8.94 -10.28
CA LEU A 49 -25.30 7.54 -9.85
C LEU A 49 -25.58 7.37 -8.34
N ALA A 50 -25.33 8.41 -7.53
CA ALA A 50 -25.68 8.46 -6.10
C ALA A 50 -27.19 8.62 -5.83
N GLY A 51 -28.02 8.61 -6.87
CA GLY A 51 -29.48 8.61 -6.77
C GLY A 51 -30.02 7.41 -5.99
N ASP A 52 -30.32 7.65 -4.71
CA ASP A 52 -31.05 6.78 -3.78
C ASP A 52 -30.30 5.54 -3.28
N THR A 53 -29.03 5.70 -2.90
CA THR A 53 -28.37 5.02 -1.76
C THR A 53 -26.94 5.56 -1.61
N SER A 54 -26.80 6.70 -0.94
CA SER A 54 -25.51 7.14 -0.40
C SER A 54 -25.12 6.21 0.75
N ALA A 55 -24.51 5.07 0.42
CA ALA A 55 -23.56 4.46 1.32
C ALA A 55 -22.30 5.34 1.28
N GLU A 56 -22.04 6.05 2.37
CA GLU A 56 -20.73 6.64 2.66
C GLU A 56 -19.69 5.50 2.72
N THR A 57 -19.22 5.05 1.56
CA THR A 57 -18.19 3.99 1.42
C THR A 57 -16.97 4.49 0.64
N SER A 58 -16.83 5.80 0.45
CA SER A 58 -15.57 6.35 -0.05
C SER A 58 -14.55 6.38 1.09
N VAL A 59 -13.56 5.48 1.02
CA VAL A 59 -12.40 5.51 1.92
C VAL A 59 -11.72 6.87 1.79
N ALA A 60 -11.65 7.64 2.89
CA ALA A 60 -10.89 8.87 2.92
C ALA A 60 -9.41 8.53 2.76
N THR A 61 -8.71 9.29 1.92
CA THR A 61 -7.28 9.08 1.71
C THR A 61 -6.51 9.62 2.91
N ASP A 62 -5.99 8.71 3.73
CA ASP A 62 -5.03 9.03 4.79
C ASP A 62 -3.87 8.03 4.73
N LEU A 63 -2.67 8.54 4.40
CA LEU A 63 -1.45 7.72 4.35
C LEU A 63 -1.02 7.25 5.75
N THR A 64 -1.51 7.87 6.82
CA THR A 64 -1.26 7.39 8.20
C THR A 64 -2.03 6.11 8.51
N GLU A 65 -3.05 5.75 7.73
CA GLU A 65 -3.73 4.45 7.80
C GLU A 65 -3.00 3.34 7.02
N LEU A 66 -1.89 3.66 6.34
CA LEU A 66 -1.14 2.69 5.56
C LEU A 66 -0.14 1.95 6.46
N ALA A 67 -0.41 0.68 6.71
CA ALA A 67 0.50 -0.19 7.42
C ALA A 67 1.78 -0.43 6.59
N LEU A 68 2.91 -0.59 7.29
CA LEU A 68 4.13 -1.19 6.77
C LEU A 68 4.58 -2.27 7.75
N PRO A 69 4.77 -3.54 7.32
CA PRO A 69 5.41 -4.55 8.15
C PRO A 69 6.86 -4.16 8.44
N VAL A 70 7.22 -4.23 9.71
CA VAL A 70 8.52 -3.76 10.20
C VAL A 70 9.15 -4.72 11.18
N ARG A 71 10.47 -4.65 11.27
CA ARG A 71 11.23 -5.24 12.38
C ARG A 71 12.02 -4.15 13.08
N VAL A 72 11.94 -4.14 14.40
CA VAL A 72 12.59 -3.13 15.23
C VAL A 72 13.59 -3.80 16.15
N ALA A 73 14.73 -3.17 16.38
CA ALA A 73 15.63 -3.57 17.45
C ALA A 73 16.05 -2.34 18.26
N PHE A 74 15.76 -2.39 19.56
CA PHE A 74 16.25 -1.44 20.54
C PHE A 74 17.52 -2.01 21.15
N THR A 75 18.63 -1.29 21.02
CA THR A 75 19.93 -1.69 21.57
C THR A 75 20.29 -0.74 22.70
N ASN A 76 20.55 -1.27 23.89
CA ASN A 76 21.15 -0.52 25.00
C ASN A 76 22.59 -1.02 25.25
N GLU A 77 23.21 -0.62 26.37
CA GLU A 77 24.59 -1.01 26.68
C GLU A 77 24.75 -2.52 26.98
N TYR A 78 23.68 -3.18 27.41
CA TYR A 78 23.75 -4.54 27.97
C TYR A 78 23.03 -5.59 27.13
N ALA A 79 21.97 -5.20 26.42
CA ALA A 79 21.08 -6.12 25.74
C ALA A 79 20.37 -5.48 24.54
N ARG A 80 19.67 -6.33 23.79
CA ARG A 80 18.81 -5.94 22.68
C ARG A 80 17.40 -6.48 22.88
N TYR A 81 16.43 -5.62 22.60
CA TYR A 81 15.02 -5.96 22.58
C TYR A 81 14.52 -5.84 21.14
N GLY A 82 14.11 -6.95 20.54
CA GLY A 82 13.62 -6.98 19.16
C GLY A 82 12.12 -7.16 19.06
N LEU A 83 11.52 -6.53 18.06
CA LEU A 83 10.14 -6.73 17.66
C LEU A 83 10.08 -7.24 16.21
N SER A 84 9.18 -8.17 15.95
CA SER A 84 8.85 -8.68 14.62
C SER A 84 7.38 -9.11 14.60
N ALA A 85 6.83 -9.37 13.41
CA ALA A 85 5.40 -9.63 13.26
C ALA A 85 4.56 -8.44 13.78
N ILE A 86 4.99 -7.23 13.43
CA ILE A 86 4.31 -5.98 13.75
C ILE A 86 4.31 -5.06 12.52
N THR A 87 3.42 -4.08 12.52
CA THR A 87 3.38 -2.99 11.54
C THR A 87 3.58 -1.62 12.18
N THR A 88 3.70 -0.59 11.33
CA THR A 88 3.74 0.81 11.76
C THR A 88 2.46 1.29 12.46
N LEU A 89 1.36 0.54 12.41
CA LEU A 89 0.11 0.88 13.08
C LEU A 89 -0.06 0.20 14.45
N ASP A 90 0.81 -0.74 14.79
CA ASP A 90 0.71 -1.49 16.04
C ASP A 90 1.19 -0.66 17.24
N ALA A 91 0.55 -0.88 18.39
CA ALA A 91 0.91 -0.22 19.65
C ALA A 91 2.38 -0.49 20.04
N ASP A 92 2.89 -1.69 19.75
CA ASP A 92 4.28 -2.06 20.01
C ASP A 92 5.30 -1.23 19.20
N PHE A 93 4.87 -0.61 18.09
CA PHE A 93 5.70 0.25 17.26
C PHE A 93 5.73 1.71 17.74
N GLU A 94 4.73 2.17 18.52
CA GLU A 94 4.54 3.59 18.86
C GLU A 94 5.81 4.28 19.39
N LEU A 95 6.59 3.60 20.24
CA LEU A 95 7.84 4.14 20.78
C LEU A 95 8.88 4.41 19.68
N ALA A 96 9.09 3.44 18.79
CA ALA A 96 10.02 3.61 17.68
C ALA A 96 9.49 4.66 16.68
N GLY A 97 8.19 4.59 16.37
CA GLY A 97 7.50 5.53 15.50
C GLY A 97 7.65 6.98 15.95
N ALA A 98 7.48 7.27 17.25
CA ALA A 98 7.63 8.60 17.80
C ALA A 98 9.06 9.15 17.62
N PHE A 99 10.08 8.35 17.94
CA PHE A 99 11.48 8.76 17.76
C PHE A 99 11.86 8.94 16.29
N PHE A 100 11.42 8.07 15.39
CA PHE A 100 11.69 8.21 13.97
C PHE A 100 10.93 9.38 13.34
N SER A 101 9.69 9.63 13.76
CA SER A 101 8.90 10.79 13.34
C SER A 101 9.62 12.09 13.69
N GLU A 102 10.03 12.27 14.96
CA GLU A 102 10.80 13.44 15.40
C GLU A 102 12.17 13.55 14.70
N ALA A 103 12.84 12.42 14.47
CA ALA A 103 14.12 12.37 13.78
C ALA A 103 14.00 12.80 12.31
N LEU A 104 12.97 12.35 11.60
CA LEU A 104 12.71 12.68 10.20
C LEU A 104 12.25 14.13 10.04
N ASP A 105 11.41 14.62 10.96
CA ASP A 105 10.94 16.01 10.97
C ASP A 105 12.07 17.02 11.23
N SER A 106 13.03 16.65 12.09
CA SER A 106 14.17 17.51 12.45
C SER A 106 15.47 17.19 11.72
N ALA A 107 15.44 16.28 10.74
CA ALA A 107 16.62 15.90 9.98
C ALA A 107 17.15 17.08 9.15
N GLY A 108 18.45 17.34 9.26
CA GLY A 108 19.16 18.23 8.34
C GLY A 108 19.40 17.57 6.97
N VAL A 109 20.39 18.10 6.25
CA VAL A 109 20.84 17.52 4.97
C VAL A 109 21.36 16.09 5.17
N TYR A 110 20.95 15.17 4.31
CA TYR A 110 21.47 13.81 4.27
C TYR A 110 22.84 13.78 3.59
N GLU A 111 23.86 13.39 4.34
CA GLU A 111 25.24 13.25 3.88
C GLU A 111 25.57 11.79 3.62
N ALA A 112 26.19 11.48 2.48
CA ALA A 112 26.61 10.11 2.17
C ALA A 112 27.66 9.59 3.17
N CYS A 113 27.58 8.31 3.52
CA CYS A 113 28.57 7.63 4.34
C CYS A 113 28.86 6.20 3.86
N SER A 114 29.89 5.57 4.43
CA SER A 114 30.16 4.15 4.17
C SER A 114 29.20 3.24 4.94
N GLY A 115 28.91 2.07 4.37
CA GLY A 115 28.16 1.02 5.08
C GLY A 115 28.85 0.56 6.37
N GLU A 116 30.19 0.61 6.42
CA GLU A 116 30.95 0.34 7.65
C GLU A 116 30.58 1.30 8.78
N LYS A 117 30.21 2.55 8.48
CA LYS A 117 29.79 3.52 9.49
C LYS A 117 28.44 3.16 10.11
N LEU A 118 27.48 2.71 9.30
CA LEU A 118 26.20 2.20 9.79
C LEU A 118 26.40 0.93 10.60
N LEU A 119 27.20 -0.01 10.08
CA LEU A 119 27.49 -1.27 10.78
C LEU A 119 28.18 -1.03 12.13
N ALA A 120 29.16 -0.12 12.19
CA ALA A 120 29.81 0.27 13.43
C ALA A 120 28.80 0.90 14.43
N ALA A 121 27.84 1.68 13.94
CA ALA A 121 26.81 2.29 14.77
C ALA A 121 25.84 1.27 15.40
N LEU A 122 25.62 0.10 14.76
CA LEU A 122 24.79 -1.00 15.32
C LEU A 122 25.41 -1.68 16.55
N HIS A 123 26.69 -1.48 16.81
CA HIS A 123 27.33 -1.94 18.04
C HIS A 123 27.02 -1.03 19.25
N ALA A 124 26.50 0.17 19.02
CA ALA A 124 26.18 1.15 20.05
C ALA A 124 24.68 1.20 20.37
N SER A 125 24.34 1.90 21.45
CA SER A 125 22.95 2.13 21.82
C SER A 125 22.19 2.84 20.69
N SER A 126 21.04 2.30 20.29
CA SER A 126 20.33 2.75 19.10
C SER A 126 18.92 2.17 18.99
N ILE A 127 18.08 2.79 18.16
CA ILE A 127 16.85 2.19 17.63
C ILE A 127 17.08 1.88 16.16
N TYR A 128 16.95 0.61 15.79
CA TYR A 128 17.05 0.13 14.41
C TYR A 128 15.67 -0.24 13.89
N LEU A 129 15.37 0.15 12.65
CA LEU A 129 14.15 -0.15 11.92
C LEU A 129 14.51 -0.75 10.57
N ASP A 130 13.96 -1.93 10.30
CA ASP A 130 14.06 -2.64 9.02
C ASP A 130 12.66 -2.73 8.40
N LEU A 131 12.53 -2.19 7.19
CA LEU A 131 11.28 -2.17 6.43
C LEU A 131 11.15 -3.48 5.66
N GLU A 132 9.92 -3.96 5.46
CA GLU A 132 9.71 -5.14 4.63
C GLU A 132 10.14 -4.89 3.18
N THR A 133 9.81 -3.71 2.65
CA THR A 133 10.09 -3.33 1.27
C THR A 133 10.72 -1.93 1.20
N PRO A 134 11.54 -1.66 0.15
CA PRO A 134 12.04 -0.31 -0.10
C PRO A 134 10.90 0.71 -0.19
N THR A 135 10.91 1.69 0.70
CA THR A 135 9.85 2.70 0.79
C THR A 135 10.41 4.08 0.47
N PRO A 136 9.78 4.87 -0.41
CA PRO A 136 10.20 6.26 -0.62
C PRO A 136 10.23 7.05 0.69
N LEU A 137 11.32 7.76 0.98
CA LEU A 137 11.54 8.43 2.28
C LEU A 137 10.42 9.42 2.64
N ASN A 138 9.92 10.15 1.66
CA ASN A 138 8.81 11.08 1.83
C ASN A 138 7.49 10.37 2.18
N VAL A 139 7.27 9.18 1.64
CA VAL A 139 6.12 8.32 1.94
C VAL A 139 6.23 7.78 3.36
N LEU A 140 7.38 7.21 3.73
CA LEU A 140 7.63 6.75 5.10
C LEU A 140 7.42 7.88 6.12
N SER A 141 7.95 9.08 5.83
CA SER A 141 7.78 10.24 6.70
C SER A 141 6.29 10.57 6.90
N LYS A 142 5.47 10.50 5.85
CA LYS A 142 4.02 10.71 5.94
C LYS A 142 3.30 9.63 6.73
N ILE A 143 3.65 8.36 6.54
CA ILE A 143 3.13 7.23 7.32
C ILE A 143 3.44 7.43 8.81
N LEU A 144 4.63 7.94 9.14
CA LEU A 144 5.04 8.27 10.51
C LEU A 144 4.51 9.62 11.03
N GLY A 145 3.59 10.27 10.32
CA GLY A 145 2.91 11.48 10.76
C GLY A 145 3.70 12.79 10.60
N VAL A 146 4.79 12.80 9.82
CA VAL A 146 5.59 14.02 9.56
C VAL A 146 4.82 14.97 8.64
N THR A 147 4.67 16.23 9.07
CA THR A 147 3.87 17.23 8.35
C THR A 147 4.61 17.78 7.12
N ASP A 148 5.90 18.09 7.26
CA ASP A 148 6.74 18.59 6.17
C ASP A 148 7.75 17.51 5.75
N ALA A 149 7.24 16.45 5.13
CA ALA A 149 8.06 15.34 4.67
C ALA A 149 9.14 15.84 3.70
N PRO A 150 10.39 15.35 3.81
CA PRO A 150 11.49 15.82 2.98
C PRO A 150 11.17 15.62 1.49
N GLU A 151 11.38 16.66 0.68
CA GLU A 151 11.16 16.62 -0.78
C GLU A 151 12.09 15.65 -1.52
N SER A 152 13.00 14.98 -0.83
CA SER A 152 13.96 14.03 -1.39
C SER A 152 13.26 12.72 -1.80
N SER A 153 12.33 12.82 -2.75
CA SER A 153 11.53 11.73 -3.35
C SER A 153 12.36 10.71 -4.14
N LEU A 154 13.69 10.80 -4.06
CA LEU A 154 14.63 9.93 -4.77
C LEU A 154 15.16 8.80 -3.89
N MET A 155 15.02 8.89 -2.56
CA MET A 155 15.52 7.85 -1.66
C MET A 155 14.45 6.80 -1.38
N HIS A 156 14.77 5.54 -1.69
CA HIS A 156 14.02 4.34 -1.38
C HIS A 156 14.70 3.63 -0.20
N VAL A 157 14.28 4.00 1.00
CA VAL A 157 14.90 3.53 2.24
C VAL A 157 14.43 2.11 2.57
N THR A 158 15.37 1.29 3.04
CA THR A 158 15.11 -0.05 3.56
C THR A 158 15.37 -0.13 5.06
N ARG A 159 16.29 0.71 5.57
CA ARG A 159 16.69 0.70 6.97
C ARG A 159 16.91 2.08 7.52
N LEU A 160 16.57 2.22 8.79
CA LEU A 160 16.83 3.41 9.59
C LEU A 160 17.52 3.00 10.88
N LEU A 161 18.47 3.83 11.33
CA LEU A 161 19.14 3.65 12.62
C LEU A 161 19.27 5.00 13.32
N LEU A 162 18.72 5.12 14.52
CA LEU A 162 18.79 6.33 15.33
C LEU A 162 19.74 6.11 16.52
N CYS A 163 20.82 6.88 16.57
CA CYS A 163 21.85 6.77 17.61
C CYS A 163 21.96 8.04 18.44
N PRO A 164 22.09 7.96 19.79
CA PRO A 164 22.43 9.10 20.62
C PRO A 164 23.77 9.72 20.21
N ALA A 165 23.84 11.05 20.08
CA ALA A 165 25.07 11.80 19.80
C ALA A 165 25.41 12.76 20.95
N GLU A 166 26.54 13.48 20.88
CA GLU A 166 26.90 14.51 21.87
C GLU A 166 25.86 15.65 21.91
N SER A 167 25.41 16.10 20.75
CA SER A 167 24.32 17.07 20.60
C SER A 167 23.23 16.50 19.70
N GLY A 168 22.06 16.18 20.27
CA GLY A 168 20.95 15.56 19.56
C GLY A 168 21.16 14.08 19.28
N THR A 169 20.66 13.59 18.14
CA THR A 169 20.92 12.23 17.66
C THR A 169 21.45 12.23 16.23
N THR A 170 21.95 11.08 15.79
CA THR A 170 22.32 10.84 14.39
C THR A 170 21.39 9.80 13.81
N LEU A 171 20.68 10.16 12.74
CA LEU A 171 19.85 9.27 11.95
C LEU A 171 20.68 8.75 10.77
N TYR A 172 20.83 7.44 10.65
CA TYR A 172 21.39 6.80 9.48
C TYR A 172 20.29 6.16 8.65
N LEU A 173 20.45 6.18 7.34
CA LEU A 173 19.57 5.57 6.36
C LEU A 173 20.36 4.62 5.46
N GLN A 174 19.77 3.49 5.12
CA GLN A 174 20.18 2.70 3.95
C GLN A 174 19.16 2.91 2.84
N ASP A 175 19.65 3.38 1.71
CA ASP A 175 18.94 3.44 0.45
C ASP A 175 19.25 2.19 -0.40
N THR A 176 18.26 1.73 -1.16
CA THR A 176 18.39 0.52 -1.99
C THR A 176 19.39 0.71 -3.14
N ASP A 177 19.45 1.90 -3.73
CA ASP A 177 20.19 2.17 -4.96
C ASP A 177 21.41 3.08 -4.75
N GLN A 178 21.31 4.00 -3.79
CA GLN A 178 22.26 5.10 -3.57
C GLN A 178 23.22 4.85 -2.40
N GLY A 179 23.04 3.76 -1.66
CA GLY A 179 23.94 3.36 -0.58
C GLY A 179 23.52 3.87 0.79
N PHE A 180 24.43 4.51 1.53
CA PHE A 180 24.20 4.84 2.94
C PHE A 180 24.31 6.35 3.18
N PHE A 181 23.44 6.86 4.04
CA PHE A 181 23.38 8.27 4.39
C PHE A 181 23.28 8.46 5.90
N PHE A 182 23.64 9.64 6.38
CA PHE A 182 23.33 10.06 7.75
C PHE A 182 22.92 11.53 7.80
N SER A 183 22.15 11.90 8.82
CA SER A 183 21.78 13.27 9.13
C SER A 183 21.80 13.47 10.65
N LYS A 184 22.14 14.69 11.08
CA LYS A 184 21.98 15.09 12.48
C LYS A 184 20.55 15.55 12.69
N THR A 185 19.98 15.19 13.83
CA THR A 185 18.59 15.53 14.19
C THR A 185 18.56 16.26 15.52
N SER A 186 17.42 16.91 15.81
CA SER A 186 17.21 17.64 17.06
C SER A 186 16.64 16.78 18.19
N VAL A 187 16.41 15.49 17.94
CA VAL A 187 15.90 14.54 18.93
C VAL A 187 16.75 14.53 20.18
N SER A 188 16.12 14.50 21.35
CA SER A 188 16.83 14.50 22.63
C SER A 188 17.65 13.21 22.84
N SER A 189 18.98 13.39 22.85
CA SER A 189 19.95 12.32 23.15
C SER A 189 19.74 11.68 24.52
N SER A 190 19.28 12.45 25.51
CA SER A 190 19.02 11.94 26.86
C SER A 190 17.70 11.16 26.90
N ALA A 191 16.66 11.65 26.23
CA ALA A 191 15.37 10.95 26.16
C ALA A 191 15.51 9.59 25.44
N LEU A 192 16.27 9.56 24.34
CA LEU A 192 16.57 8.32 23.64
C LEU A 192 17.31 7.32 24.53
N ARG A 193 18.33 7.77 25.28
CA ARG A 193 19.04 6.89 26.22
C ARG A 193 18.16 6.38 27.35
N GLU A 194 17.29 7.23 27.89
CA GLU A 194 16.35 6.86 28.95
C GLU A 194 15.35 5.80 28.47
N ALA A 195 14.78 5.98 27.28
CA ALA A 195 13.89 5.01 26.66
C ALA A 195 14.58 3.64 26.43
N LEU A 196 15.83 3.65 25.94
CA LEU A 196 16.61 2.43 25.72
C LEU A 196 17.01 1.73 27.02
N ALA A 197 17.29 2.48 28.08
CA ALA A 197 17.69 1.94 29.38
C ALA A 197 16.53 1.23 30.11
N ALA A 198 15.28 1.54 29.77
CA ALA A 198 14.10 0.92 30.35
C ALA A 198 13.78 -0.47 29.78
N LEU A 199 14.44 -0.88 28.68
CA LEU A 199 14.16 -2.13 27.98
C LEU A 199 15.08 -3.26 28.43
N ASP A 200 14.47 -4.40 28.77
CA ASP A 200 15.16 -5.66 29.01
C ASP A 200 15.33 -6.44 27.70
N GLY A 201 16.43 -7.19 27.57
CA GLY A 201 16.65 -8.01 26.39
C GLY A 201 15.69 -9.20 26.29
N ASN A 202 15.20 -9.49 25.08
CA ASN A 202 14.32 -10.64 24.80
C ASN A 202 15.02 -11.73 23.96
N GLY A 203 16.36 -11.73 23.93
CA GLY A 203 17.14 -12.70 23.18
C GLY A 203 17.11 -12.47 21.66
N THR A 204 16.89 -11.24 21.22
CA THR A 204 17.17 -10.80 19.85
C THR A 204 18.64 -10.40 19.71
N ASP A 205 19.26 -10.79 18.60
CA ASP A 205 20.60 -10.31 18.22
C ASP A 205 20.72 -10.12 16.71
N PHE A 206 21.69 -9.33 16.29
CA PHE A 206 22.08 -9.26 14.88
C PHE A 206 22.94 -10.46 14.50
N ALA A 207 22.83 -10.91 13.25
CA ALA A 207 23.61 -12.02 12.71
C ALA A 207 25.13 -11.83 12.88
N PHE A 208 25.66 -10.60 12.76
CA PHE A 208 27.08 -10.31 12.96
C PHE A 208 27.57 -10.58 14.39
N SER A 209 26.67 -10.51 15.39
CA SER A 209 27.00 -10.76 16.79
C SER A 209 27.08 -12.26 17.10
N LEU A 210 26.65 -13.11 16.17
CA LEU A 210 26.53 -14.55 16.36
C LEU A 210 27.59 -15.33 15.56
N SER A 211 27.96 -16.50 16.06
CA SER A 211 28.95 -17.38 15.43
C SER A 211 28.32 -18.39 14.46
N GLY A 212 29.17 -19.02 13.62
CA GLY A 212 28.77 -20.12 12.75
C GLY A 212 28.13 -19.63 11.45
N ASP A 213 27.05 -20.26 11.01
CA ASP A 213 26.38 -19.89 9.76
C ASP A 213 25.70 -18.51 9.83
N PHE A 214 25.33 -18.04 11.02
CA PHE A 214 24.79 -16.68 11.17
C PHE A 214 25.80 -15.60 10.75
N ALA A 215 27.10 -15.80 10.99
CA ALA A 215 28.14 -14.85 10.57
C ALA A 215 28.29 -14.72 9.04
N LYS A 216 27.63 -15.59 8.25
CA LYS A 216 27.61 -15.56 6.79
C LYS A 216 26.33 -14.94 6.21
N LEU A 217 25.33 -14.67 7.04
CA LEU A 217 24.14 -13.90 6.64
C LEU A 217 24.51 -12.42 6.49
N SER A 218 23.61 -11.63 5.91
CA SER A 218 23.71 -10.18 5.99
C SER A 218 23.84 -9.77 7.46
N PRO A 219 24.79 -8.89 7.82
CA PRO A 219 25.00 -8.46 9.20
C PRO A 219 23.75 -7.81 9.79
N TYR A 220 22.88 -7.23 8.95
CA TYR A 220 21.64 -6.57 9.35
C TYR A 220 20.50 -7.53 9.68
N THR A 221 20.68 -8.84 9.47
CA THR A 221 19.65 -9.84 9.76
C THR A 221 19.41 -9.92 11.26
N LEU A 222 18.18 -9.62 11.70
CA LEU A 222 17.74 -9.84 13.08
C LEU A 222 17.40 -11.31 13.32
N ILE A 223 18.03 -11.87 14.34
CA ILE A 223 17.86 -13.25 14.79
C ILE A 223 17.13 -13.24 16.13
N PHE A 224 15.97 -13.87 16.17
CA PHE A 224 15.15 -14.03 17.37
C PHE A 224 15.37 -15.42 17.93
N SER A 225 15.79 -15.52 19.20
CA SER A 225 15.93 -16.82 19.87
C SER A 225 14.59 -17.52 20.06
N ASP A 226 13.54 -16.75 20.34
CA ASP A 226 12.15 -17.19 20.39
C ASP A 226 11.29 -16.30 19.48
N PRO A 227 11.15 -16.64 18.17
CA PRO A 227 10.34 -15.85 17.25
C PRO A 227 8.85 -15.94 17.61
N PRO A 228 8.05 -14.88 17.36
CA PRO A 228 6.62 -14.92 17.60
C PRO A 228 5.94 -16.12 16.92
N GLN A 229 5.11 -16.85 17.69
CA GLN A 229 4.34 -17.98 17.18
C GLN A 229 3.33 -17.48 16.14
N ARG A 230 3.34 -18.11 14.96
CA ARG A 230 2.37 -17.88 13.90
C ARG A 230 1.46 -19.08 13.76
N TYR A 231 0.31 -18.88 13.15
CA TYR A 231 -0.68 -19.93 12.97
C TYR A 231 -0.91 -20.17 11.48
N VAL A 232 -1.31 -21.38 11.11
CA VAL A 232 -1.72 -21.67 9.74
C VAL A 232 -2.93 -20.80 9.42
N LEU A 233 -3.00 -20.27 8.21
CA LEU A 233 -4.16 -19.53 7.74
C LEU A 233 -5.07 -20.45 6.94
N SER A 234 -6.38 -20.31 7.09
CA SER A 234 -7.33 -20.74 6.06
C SER A 234 -7.52 -19.61 5.08
N ALA A 235 -7.59 -19.93 3.79
CA ALA A 235 -7.75 -18.96 2.74
C ALA A 235 -8.92 -19.31 1.82
N SER A 236 -9.62 -18.29 1.33
CA SER A 236 -10.74 -18.44 0.41
C SER A 236 -10.79 -17.30 -0.59
N ASN A 237 -11.57 -17.47 -1.66
CA ASN A 237 -11.87 -16.38 -2.58
C ASN A 237 -12.70 -15.31 -1.86
N ALA A 238 -12.27 -14.05 -1.90
CA ALA A 238 -12.96 -12.92 -1.28
C ALA A 238 -14.17 -12.43 -2.09
N LEU A 239 -14.25 -12.79 -3.38
CA LEU A 239 -15.35 -12.41 -4.29
C LEU A 239 -16.58 -13.31 -4.12
N THR A 240 -17.15 -13.32 -2.93
CA THR A 240 -18.36 -14.09 -2.62
C THR A 240 -19.63 -13.49 -3.23
N ASP A 241 -19.67 -12.16 -3.43
CA ASP A 241 -20.72 -11.44 -4.13
C ASP A 241 -20.13 -10.61 -5.28
N GLN A 242 -20.17 -11.17 -6.49
CA GLN A 242 -19.68 -10.50 -7.69
C GLN A 242 -20.44 -9.18 -7.97
N ALA A 243 -21.74 -9.09 -7.70
CA ALA A 243 -22.51 -7.89 -8.00
C ALA A 243 -22.16 -6.74 -7.03
N ALA A 244 -21.87 -7.06 -5.76
CA ALA A 244 -21.32 -6.09 -4.82
C ALA A 244 -19.94 -5.58 -5.27
N PHE A 245 -19.04 -6.49 -5.67
CA PHE A 245 -17.73 -6.10 -6.19
C PHE A 245 -17.81 -5.19 -7.41
N LEU A 246 -18.67 -5.53 -8.39
CA LEU A 246 -18.84 -4.72 -9.60
C LEU A 246 -19.32 -3.30 -9.27
N ARG A 247 -20.23 -3.14 -8.31
CA ARG A 247 -20.67 -1.81 -7.85
C ARG A 247 -19.53 -1.00 -7.23
N LEU A 248 -18.69 -1.62 -6.40
CA LEU A 248 -17.51 -0.96 -5.82
C LEU A 248 -16.49 -0.59 -6.90
N ALA A 249 -16.35 -1.44 -7.92
CA ALA A 249 -15.52 -1.17 -9.09
C ALA A 249 -16.16 -0.19 -10.07
N GLU A 250 -17.35 0.37 -9.80
CA GLU A 250 -18.06 1.28 -10.71
C GLU A 250 -18.43 0.65 -12.08
N PHE A 251 -18.55 -0.69 -12.13
CA PHE A 251 -19.09 -1.44 -13.27
C PHE A 251 -20.57 -1.79 -13.04
N ASN A 252 -21.36 -1.83 -14.11
CA ASN A 252 -22.77 -2.20 -14.00
C ASN A 252 -22.93 -3.72 -13.76
N PRO A 253 -23.45 -4.16 -12.61
CA PRO A 253 -23.61 -5.59 -12.32
C PRO A 253 -24.65 -6.29 -13.20
N HIS A 254 -25.50 -5.53 -13.92
CA HIS A 254 -26.55 -6.05 -14.79
C HIS A 254 -26.26 -5.85 -16.27
N THR A 255 -25.00 -5.54 -16.64
CA THR A 255 -24.67 -5.29 -18.04
C THR A 255 -24.82 -6.54 -18.91
N GLU A 256 -25.48 -6.40 -20.07
CA GLU A 256 -25.56 -7.44 -21.09
C GLU A 256 -24.24 -7.61 -21.86
N SER A 257 -23.25 -6.72 -21.65
CA SER A 257 -21.92 -6.82 -22.27
C SER A 257 -20.98 -7.79 -21.57
N GLY A 258 -21.41 -8.40 -20.47
CA GLY A 258 -20.67 -9.44 -19.75
C GLY A 258 -20.80 -10.82 -20.41
N TYR A 259 -19.71 -11.56 -20.53
CA TYR A 259 -19.72 -12.96 -20.96
C TYR A 259 -18.69 -13.79 -20.20
N THR A 260 -18.91 -15.10 -20.12
CA THR A 260 -17.92 -16.05 -19.60
C THR A 260 -17.13 -16.65 -20.75
N ASP A 261 -15.79 -16.56 -20.71
CA ASP A 261 -14.94 -17.16 -21.74
C ASP A 261 -14.77 -18.68 -21.53
N SER A 262 -14.07 -19.35 -22.46
CA SER A 262 -13.84 -20.80 -22.40
C SER A 262 -13.01 -21.26 -21.20
N SER A 263 -12.29 -20.36 -20.55
CA SER A 263 -11.48 -20.63 -19.36
C SER A 263 -12.26 -20.40 -18.07
N GLY A 264 -13.53 -19.99 -18.17
CA GLY A 264 -14.38 -19.70 -17.02
C GLY A 264 -14.23 -18.27 -16.49
N ASN A 265 -13.50 -17.39 -17.19
CA ASN A 265 -13.35 -16.01 -16.76
C ASN A 265 -14.62 -15.22 -17.09
N THR A 266 -15.13 -14.46 -16.14
CA THR A 266 -16.16 -13.46 -16.40
C THR A 266 -15.48 -12.21 -16.97
N VAL A 267 -15.78 -11.85 -18.21
CA VAL A 267 -15.27 -10.66 -18.89
C VAL A 267 -16.42 -9.67 -19.05
N ILE A 268 -16.21 -8.45 -18.54
CA ILE A 268 -17.19 -7.36 -18.58
C ILE A 268 -16.54 -6.20 -19.31
N LYS A 269 -17.09 -5.87 -20.49
CA LYS A 269 -16.58 -4.79 -21.33
C LYS A 269 -17.53 -3.61 -21.30
N GLU A 270 -17.05 -2.46 -20.84
CA GLU A 270 -17.78 -1.21 -20.85
C GLU A 270 -17.05 -0.16 -21.70
N VAL A 271 -17.61 1.06 -21.76
CA VAL A 271 -17.08 2.15 -22.57
C VAL A 271 -15.66 2.53 -22.15
N TYR A 272 -15.40 2.57 -20.85
CA TYR A 272 -14.18 3.11 -20.25
C TYR A 272 -13.13 2.05 -19.88
N GLY A 273 -13.43 0.77 -20.10
CA GLY A 273 -12.50 -0.30 -19.81
C GLY A 273 -13.12 -1.69 -19.81
N THR A 274 -12.27 -2.67 -19.59
CA THR A 274 -12.62 -4.08 -19.51
C THR A 274 -12.17 -4.62 -18.16
N LEU A 275 -13.10 -5.23 -17.43
CA LEU A 275 -12.82 -5.97 -16.21
C LEU A 275 -12.89 -7.47 -16.52
N ARG A 276 -11.92 -8.23 -16.03
CA ARG A 276 -11.90 -9.70 -16.12
C ARG A 276 -11.75 -10.26 -14.71
N ILE A 277 -12.67 -11.14 -14.34
CA ILE A 277 -12.71 -11.83 -13.06
C ILE A 277 -12.47 -13.31 -13.33
N GLN A 278 -11.43 -13.86 -12.74
CA GLN A 278 -11.06 -15.26 -12.85
C GLN A 278 -11.67 -16.08 -11.70
N PRO A 279 -11.91 -17.39 -11.90
CA PRO A 279 -12.50 -18.25 -10.86
C PRO A 279 -11.69 -18.34 -9.56
N ASP A 280 -10.37 -18.11 -9.63
CA ASP A 280 -9.46 -18.16 -8.49
C ASP A 280 -9.50 -16.89 -7.62
N GLY A 281 -10.26 -15.86 -8.02
CA GLY A 281 -10.34 -14.58 -7.34
C GLY A 281 -9.41 -13.51 -7.92
N THR A 282 -8.68 -13.81 -9.00
CA THR A 282 -7.88 -12.79 -9.70
C THR A 282 -8.79 -11.85 -10.48
N VAL A 283 -8.63 -10.54 -10.28
CA VAL A 283 -9.34 -9.50 -11.05
C VAL A 283 -8.32 -8.66 -11.79
N THR A 284 -8.53 -8.45 -13.09
CA THR A 284 -7.73 -7.53 -13.90
C THR A 284 -8.62 -6.50 -14.57
N TYR A 285 -8.23 -5.23 -14.49
CA TYR A 285 -8.84 -4.13 -15.22
C TYR A 285 -7.87 -3.59 -16.26
N GLN A 286 -8.39 -3.32 -17.46
CA GLN A 286 -7.69 -2.60 -18.52
C GLN A 286 -8.54 -1.41 -18.97
N GLY A 287 -7.99 -0.20 -18.91
CA GLY A 287 -8.62 1.01 -19.44
C GLY A 287 -8.80 0.97 -20.96
N ALA A 288 -9.68 1.81 -21.49
CA ALA A 288 -9.91 1.88 -22.93
C ALA A 288 -8.65 2.38 -23.69
N ASP A 289 -8.33 1.74 -24.82
CA ASP A 289 -7.15 2.07 -25.66
C ASP A 289 -7.15 3.49 -26.23
N SER A 290 -8.30 4.17 -26.26
CA SER A 290 -8.42 5.52 -26.83
C SER A 290 -8.31 6.60 -25.77
N ALA A 291 -7.33 7.49 -25.98
CA ALA A 291 -7.13 8.72 -25.20
C ALA A 291 -8.37 9.63 -25.11
N GLU A 292 -9.35 9.46 -26.00
CA GLU A 292 -10.62 10.21 -26.02
C GLU A 292 -11.68 9.66 -25.06
N THR A 293 -11.61 8.37 -24.70
CA THR A 293 -12.63 7.73 -23.86
C THR A 293 -12.23 7.76 -22.39
N GLY A 294 -10.94 7.71 -22.09
CA GLY A 294 -10.42 7.77 -20.71
C GLY A 294 -10.68 6.51 -19.88
N SER A 295 -10.16 6.51 -18.66
CA SER A 295 -10.48 5.54 -17.59
C SER A 295 -11.51 6.15 -16.65
N ILE A 296 -12.28 5.31 -15.96
CA ILE A 296 -13.15 5.73 -14.84
C ILE A 296 -12.33 6.06 -13.58
N TYR A 297 -11.10 5.56 -13.49
CA TYR A 297 -10.26 5.71 -12.31
C TYR A 297 -9.20 6.80 -12.52
N TYR A 298 -9.15 7.74 -11.59
CA TYR A 298 -8.28 8.90 -11.66
C TYR A 298 -7.61 9.22 -10.32
N VAL A 299 -6.38 9.69 -10.38
CA VAL A 299 -5.58 10.15 -9.24
C VAL A 299 -5.64 11.67 -9.18
N ALA A 300 -6.00 12.22 -8.03
CA ALA A 300 -5.95 13.65 -7.81
C ALA A 300 -4.49 14.11 -7.67
N ALA A 301 -4.07 15.09 -8.48
CA ALA A 301 -2.75 15.70 -8.37
C ALA A 301 -2.83 17.24 -8.37
N ALA A 302 -1.98 17.87 -7.57
CA ALA A 302 -1.84 19.34 -7.55
C ALA A 302 -1.30 19.88 -8.89
N SER A 303 -0.42 19.10 -9.55
CA SER A 303 0.11 19.41 -10.89
C SER A 303 -0.54 18.50 -11.93
N ALA A 304 -1.30 19.12 -12.86
CA ALA A 304 -2.02 18.38 -13.89
C ALA A 304 -1.12 17.43 -14.69
N GLY A 305 -1.52 16.16 -14.74
CA GLY A 305 -0.84 15.09 -15.47
C GLY A 305 0.50 14.65 -14.88
N LYS A 306 0.86 15.08 -13.67
CA LYS A 306 2.12 14.75 -13.00
C LYS A 306 1.92 14.53 -11.50
N PRO A 307 1.27 13.44 -11.08
CA PRO A 307 1.17 13.10 -9.68
C PRO A 307 2.57 12.91 -9.09
N THR A 308 2.74 13.40 -7.87
CA THR A 308 3.84 13.05 -6.99
C THR A 308 3.70 11.60 -6.53
N PRO A 309 4.77 10.95 -6.03
CA PRO A 309 4.67 9.61 -5.46
C PRO A 309 3.61 9.49 -4.37
N LEU A 310 3.47 10.52 -3.52
CA LEU A 310 2.46 10.57 -2.46
C LEU A 310 1.04 10.56 -3.02
N GLU A 311 0.77 11.37 -4.04
CA GLU A 311 -0.54 11.43 -4.70
C GLU A 311 -0.87 10.13 -5.43
N ALA A 312 0.11 9.53 -6.12
CA ALA A 312 -0.05 8.25 -6.80
C ALA A 312 -0.38 7.11 -5.81
N ILE A 313 0.38 7.01 -4.71
CA ILE A 313 0.15 6.00 -3.66
C ILE A 313 -1.20 6.22 -2.99
N ALA A 314 -1.55 7.46 -2.65
CA ALA A 314 -2.85 7.84 -2.12
C ALA A 314 -4.03 7.41 -3.02
N GLY A 315 -3.91 7.68 -4.33
CA GLY A 315 -4.92 7.30 -5.31
C GLY A 315 -5.05 5.78 -5.46
N ALA A 316 -3.93 5.08 -5.52
CA ALA A 316 -3.91 3.61 -5.58
C ALA A 316 -4.44 2.97 -4.29
N GLN A 317 -4.06 3.50 -3.12
CA GLN A 317 -4.56 3.06 -1.81
C GLN A 317 -6.08 3.20 -1.77
N ARG A 318 -6.63 4.35 -2.16
CA ARG A 318 -8.08 4.57 -2.19
C ARG A 318 -8.79 3.52 -3.05
N LEU A 319 -8.29 3.24 -4.26
CA LEU A 319 -8.86 2.22 -5.14
C LEU A 319 -8.79 0.83 -4.50
N VAL A 320 -7.60 0.40 -4.10
CA VAL A 320 -7.37 -0.95 -3.58
C VAL A 320 -8.14 -1.18 -2.28
N PHE A 321 -8.17 -0.19 -1.37
CA PHE A 321 -8.86 -0.32 -0.09
C PHE A 321 -10.37 -0.34 -0.29
N THR A 322 -10.91 0.44 -1.24
CA THR A 322 -12.34 0.37 -1.60
C THR A 322 -12.73 -1.01 -2.13
N LEU A 323 -11.85 -1.66 -2.90
CA LEU A 323 -12.15 -2.94 -3.55
C LEU A 323 -11.91 -4.16 -2.66
N LEU A 324 -10.96 -4.10 -1.72
CA LEU A 324 -10.49 -5.27 -0.98
C LEU A 324 -10.67 -5.19 0.55
N ARG A 325 -10.49 -4.01 1.17
CA ARG A 325 -10.25 -3.87 2.63
C ARG A 325 -11.26 -4.61 3.51
N ASP A 326 -12.53 -4.62 3.12
CA ASP A 326 -13.61 -5.20 3.93
C ASP A 326 -13.82 -6.71 3.69
N THR A 327 -13.02 -7.34 2.83
CA THR A 327 -13.22 -8.74 2.39
C THR A 327 -12.02 -9.66 2.66
N ILE A 328 -10.92 -9.13 3.20
CA ILE A 328 -9.63 -9.83 3.33
C ILE A 328 -9.49 -10.64 4.63
N GLY A 329 -10.52 -10.64 5.48
CA GLY A 329 -10.55 -11.41 6.73
C GLY A 329 -9.66 -10.78 7.81
N ASP A 330 -8.79 -11.60 8.43
CA ASP A 330 -7.83 -11.18 9.45
C ASP A 330 -6.55 -10.56 8.86
N ALA A 331 -6.48 -10.44 7.53
CA ALA A 331 -5.36 -9.78 6.86
C ALA A 331 -5.48 -8.25 6.87
N GLU A 332 -4.35 -7.61 6.69
CA GLU A 332 -4.20 -6.18 6.42
C GLU A 332 -3.50 -5.98 5.06
N LEU A 333 -3.76 -4.84 4.43
CA LEU A 333 -3.07 -4.43 3.21
C LEU A 333 -1.97 -3.44 3.56
N TYR A 334 -0.77 -3.67 3.02
CA TYR A 334 0.37 -2.77 3.20
C TYR A 334 0.97 -2.36 1.85
N LEU A 335 1.61 -1.20 1.81
CA LEU A 335 2.35 -0.73 0.63
C LEU A 335 3.60 -1.58 0.45
N SER A 336 3.67 -2.36 -0.64
CA SER A 336 4.80 -3.22 -0.92
C SER A 336 5.75 -2.66 -1.98
N GLY A 337 5.33 -1.68 -2.78
CA GLY A 337 6.21 -1.09 -3.76
C GLY A 337 5.69 0.17 -4.43
N TYR A 338 6.65 0.95 -4.93
CA TYR A 338 6.43 2.08 -5.82
C TYR A 338 7.56 2.10 -6.85
N GLU A 339 7.20 1.93 -8.12
CA GLU A 339 8.16 1.95 -9.23
C GLU A 339 7.76 3.01 -10.26
N GLY A 340 8.76 3.66 -10.87
CA GLY A 340 8.53 4.67 -11.91
C GLY A 340 8.54 6.11 -11.40
N GLY A 341 7.76 6.98 -12.02
CA GLY A 341 7.77 8.41 -11.73
C GLY A 341 6.58 9.18 -12.27
N SER A 342 6.67 10.50 -12.31
CA SER A 342 5.52 11.40 -12.59
C SER A 342 4.79 11.20 -13.93
N LYS A 343 5.36 10.46 -14.89
CA LYS A 343 4.69 10.16 -16.17
C LYS A 343 3.94 8.84 -16.15
N SER A 344 4.55 7.83 -15.54
CA SER A 344 4.03 6.49 -15.42
C SER A 344 4.67 5.86 -14.18
N CYS A 345 3.83 5.29 -13.33
CA CYS A 345 4.27 4.60 -12.13
C CYS A 345 3.36 3.41 -11.84
N THR A 346 3.90 2.44 -11.11
CA THR A 346 3.17 1.29 -10.60
C THR A 346 3.26 1.30 -9.08
N VAL A 347 2.10 1.22 -8.43
CA VAL A 347 1.98 1.09 -6.98
C VAL A 347 1.50 -0.31 -6.65
N THR A 348 2.19 -0.99 -5.74
CA THR A 348 1.86 -2.36 -5.35
C THR A 348 1.55 -2.46 -3.87
N PHE A 349 0.59 -3.33 -3.54
CA PHE A 349 0.20 -3.65 -2.17
C PHE A 349 0.23 -5.16 -1.97
N ASP A 350 0.55 -5.58 -0.77
CA ASP A 350 0.56 -6.99 -0.36
C ASP A 350 -0.21 -7.21 0.94
N TYR A 351 -0.48 -8.47 1.23
CA TYR A 351 -1.15 -8.89 2.45
C TYR A 351 -0.15 -9.09 3.58
N ALA A 352 -0.49 -8.66 4.78
CA ALA A 352 0.13 -9.14 6.01
C ALA A 352 -0.95 -9.69 6.95
N VAL A 353 -0.55 -10.59 7.85
CA VAL A 353 -1.41 -11.07 8.93
C VAL A 353 -0.64 -10.96 10.23
N ASN A 354 -1.12 -10.15 11.17
CA ASN A 354 -0.42 -9.77 12.39
C ASN A 354 1.03 -9.36 12.09
N GLY A 355 1.22 -8.37 11.20
CA GLY A 355 2.53 -7.86 10.80
C GLY A 355 3.48 -8.86 10.14
N THR A 356 3.00 -10.06 9.77
CA THR A 356 3.78 -11.04 9.00
C THR A 356 3.38 -10.96 7.54
N PRO A 357 4.32 -10.60 6.63
CA PRO A 357 4.04 -10.52 5.20
C PRO A 357 3.61 -11.86 4.60
N LEU A 358 2.76 -11.81 3.58
CA LEU A 358 2.37 -12.94 2.76
C LEU A 358 2.93 -12.74 1.36
N ARG A 359 3.65 -13.76 0.87
CA ARG A 359 4.28 -13.74 -0.45
C ARG A 359 3.63 -14.76 -1.37
N PHE A 360 3.19 -14.32 -2.54
CA PHE A 360 2.69 -15.20 -3.57
C PHE A 360 3.85 -15.95 -4.22
N SER A 361 3.68 -17.26 -4.39
CA SER A 361 4.71 -18.15 -4.95
C SER A 361 5.07 -17.86 -6.41
N ASP A 362 4.21 -17.15 -7.14
CA ASP A 362 4.48 -16.67 -8.50
C ASP A 362 5.21 -15.32 -8.54
N GLY A 363 5.48 -14.72 -7.38
CA GLY A 363 6.15 -13.42 -7.24
C GLY A 363 5.26 -12.22 -7.54
N THR A 364 3.95 -12.41 -7.69
CA THR A 364 3.00 -11.30 -7.89
C THR A 364 2.61 -10.64 -6.57
N HIS A 365 1.92 -9.50 -6.68
CA HIS A 365 1.44 -8.72 -5.54
C HIS A 365 -0.05 -8.90 -5.32
N ALA A 366 -0.52 -8.73 -4.07
CA ALA A 366 -1.94 -8.75 -3.75
C ALA A 366 -2.74 -7.73 -4.58
N ALA A 367 -2.16 -6.56 -4.81
CA ALA A 367 -2.65 -5.58 -5.77
C ALA A 367 -1.50 -4.90 -6.52
N SER A 368 -1.72 -4.62 -7.79
CA SER A 368 -0.82 -3.79 -8.62
C SER A 368 -1.67 -2.77 -9.37
N VAL A 369 -1.29 -1.50 -9.33
CA VAL A 369 -2.02 -0.38 -9.94
C VAL A 369 -1.06 0.43 -10.81
N THR A 370 -1.32 0.47 -12.11
CA THR A 370 -0.54 1.25 -13.07
C THR A 370 -1.22 2.59 -13.33
N ILE A 371 -0.48 3.68 -13.12
CA ILE A 371 -0.95 5.05 -13.31
C ILE A 371 -0.13 5.70 -14.42
N GLU A 372 -0.80 6.25 -15.44
CA GLU A 372 -0.20 7.07 -16.49
C GLU A 372 -0.77 8.49 -16.47
N GLY A 373 0.10 9.48 -16.29
CA GLY A 373 -0.34 10.83 -15.95
C GLY A 373 -1.15 10.78 -14.65
N GLN A 374 -2.45 11.04 -14.70
CA GLN A 374 -3.36 10.91 -13.55
C GLN A 374 -4.39 9.78 -13.74
N THR A 375 -4.27 8.99 -14.79
CA THR A 375 -5.23 7.95 -15.15
C THR A 375 -4.73 6.62 -14.63
N ILE A 376 -5.57 5.86 -13.90
CA ILE A 376 -5.26 4.45 -13.64
C ILE A 376 -5.65 3.66 -14.89
N THR A 377 -4.64 3.16 -15.59
CA THR A 377 -4.80 2.49 -16.90
C THR A 377 -4.94 0.98 -16.76
N GLU A 378 -4.40 0.41 -15.68
CA GLU A 378 -4.45 -1.02 -15.41
C GLU A 378 -4.42 -1.25 -13.90
N PHE A 379 -5.13 -2.28 -13.44
CA PHE A 379 -4.85 -2.86 -12.13
C PHE A 379 -5.09 -4.37 -12.13
N SER A 380 -4.40 -5.06 -11.23
CA SER A 380 -4.61 -6.48 -10.93
C SER A 380 -4.79 -6.65 -9.43
N LEU A 381 -5.73 -7.51 -9.02
CA LEU A 381 -6.02 -7.84 -7.62
C LEU A 381 -6.08 -9.36 -7.44
N HIS A 382 -5.48 -9.86 -6.36
CA HIS A 382 -5.75 -11.19 -5.82
C HIS A 382 -6.78 -11.07 -4.71
N CYS A 383 -8.07 -11.22 -5.04
CA CYS A 383 -9.15 -11.11 -4.08
C CYS A 383 -9.20 -12.36 -3.18
N ARG A 384 -8.39 -12.36 -2.13
CA ARG A 384 -8.21 -13.47 -1.19
C ARG A 384 -8.56 -13.02 0.23
N SER A 385 -9.24 -13.88 0.95
CA SER A 385 -9.58 -13.68 2.36
C SER A 385 -8.81 -14.68 3.20
N TYR A 386 -8.21 -14.22 4.30
CA TYR A 386 -7.40 -15.04 5.19
C TYR A 386 -7.98 -15.03 6.59
N THR A 387 -8.04 -16.19 7.22
CA THR A 387 -8.47 -16.33 8.62
C THR A 387 -7.44 -17.12 9.39
N ILE A 388 -7.08 -16.62 10.57
CA ILE A 388 -6.16 -17.27 11.49
C ILE A 388 -6.83 -18.52 12.05
N THR A 389 -6.18 -19.66 11.95
CA THR A 389 -6.67 -20.91 12.55
C THR A 389 -6.04 -21.15 13.92
N ASP A 390 -6.58 -22.10 14.69
CA ASP A 390 -5.97 -22.53 15.96
C ASP A 390 -4.76 -23.46 15.78
N SER A 391 -4.36 -23.77 14.53
CA SER A 391 -3.24 -24.68 14.25
C SER A 391 -1.91 -23.89 14.23
N PRO A 392 -0.96 -24.17 15.14
CA PRO A 392 0.34 -23.51 15.11
C PRO A 392 1.10 -23.87 13.83
N ALA A 393 1.70 -22.85 13.19
CA ALA A 393 2.55 -23.04 12.04
C ALA A 393 3.90 -23.63 12.47
N LEU A 394 4.39 -24.62 11.71
CA LEU A 394 5.69 -25.23 11.95
C LEU A 394 6.78 -24.45 11.21
N LEU A 395 7.56 -23.68 11.97
CA LEU A 395 8.72 -22.97 11.44
C LEU A 395 9.99 -23.80 11.63
N LEU A 396 10.80 -23.89 10.58
CA LEU A 396 12.12 -24.55 10.67
C LEU A 396 12.97 -23.85 11.76
N PRO A 397 13.74 -24.59 12.58
CA PRO A 397 14.66 -23.95 13.52
C PRO A 397 15.61 -22.98 12.81
N ILE A 398 15.76 -21.77 13.36
CA ILE A 398 16.47 -20.65 12.71
C ILE A 398 17.92 -20.99 12.30
N ARG A 399 18.61 -21.85 13.06
CA ARG A 399 19.96 -22.34 12.69
C ARG A 399 19.95 -23.15 11.40
N GLN A 400 18.92 -23.99 11.19
CA GLN A 400 18.78 -24.78 9.97
C GLN A 400 18.39 -23.89 8.78
N ALA A 401 17.51 -22.90 9.01
CA ALA A 401 17.16 -21.92 7.99
C ALA A 401 18.38 -21.13 7.52
N ALA A 402 19.21 -20.65 8.46
CA ALA A 402 20.47 -19.98 8.16
C ALA A 402 21.42 -20.86 7.35
N ALA A 403 21.62 -22.11 7.76
CA ALA A 403 22.48 -23.05 7.03
C ALA A 403 22.02 -23.30 5.58
N ILE A 404 20.71 -23.36 5.35
CA ILE A 404 20.14 -23.50 3.99
C ILE A 404 20.35 -22.23 3.17
N ALA A 405 20.09 -21.06 3.76
CA ALA A 405 20.18 -19.77 3.08
C ALA A 405 21.63 -19.46 2.64
N VAL A 406 22.60 -19.60 3.54
CA VAL A 406 24.01 -19.26 3.25
C VAL A 406 24.69 -20.20 2.26
N ASN A 407 24.12 -21.39 2.02
CA ASN A 407 24.59 -22.31 1.00
C ASN A 407 24.06 -21.94 -0.41
N LYS A 408 22.95 -21.17 -0.46
CA LYS A 408 22.31 -20.77 -1.72
C LYS A 408 22.61 -19.33 -2.12
N TYR A 409 22.70 -18.44 -1.14
CA TYR A 409 22.77 -16.99 -1.36
C TYR A 409 23.92 -16.39 -0.55
N LEU A 410 24.61 -15.42 -1.15
CA LEU A 410 25.65 -14.64 -0.47
C LEU A 410 24.99 -13.48 0.28
N ASN A 411 25.35 -13.28 1.55
CA ASN A 411 24.78 -12.21 2.40
C ASN A 411 23.26 -12.24 2.50
N ALA A 412 22.67 -13.45 2.53
CA ALA A 412 21.22 -13.63 2.59
C ALA A 412 20.61 -12.93 3.81
N GLU A 413 19.44 -12.35 3.64
CA GLU A 413 18.60 -11.85 4.74
C GLU A 413 17.44 -12.80 5.01
N LEU A 414 17.37 -13.29 6.25
CA LEU A 414 16.29 -14.18 6.65
C LEU A 414 15.06 -13.40 7.14
N ARG A 415 13.91 -13.75 6.59
CA ARG A 415 12.59 -13.21 6.97
C ARG A 415 11.59 -14.34 7.10
N VAL A 416 10.56 -14.14 7.91
CA VAL A 416 9.46 -15.10 8.07
C VAL A 416 8.26 -14.55 7.34
N CYS A 417 7.74 -15.29 6.36
CA CYS A 417 6.57 -14.89 5.59
C CYS A 417 5.58 -16.06 5.47
N TYR A 418 4.31 -15.74 5.23
CA TYR A 418 3.35 -16.70 4.72
C TYR A 418 3.65 -17.02 3.26
N ASP A 419 3.56 -18.29 2.88
CA ASP A 419 3.82 -18.79 1.53
C ASP A 419 2.48 -19.12 0.84
N GLU A 420 2.01 -18.18 0.02
CA GLU A 420 0.72 -18.28 -0.67
C GLU A 420 0.87 -18.96 -2.04
N ARG A 421 0.17 -20.09 -2.19
CA ARG A 421 0.29 -21.01 -3.34
C ARG A 421 -1.01 -21.24 -4.09
N GLY A 422 -2.03 -20.42 -3.86
CA GLY A 422 -3.38 -20.56 -4.39
C GLY A 422 -4.20 -21.67 -3.70
N THR A 423 -3.78 -22.14 -2.52
CA THR A 423 -4.45 -23.23 -1.79
C THR A 423 -5.36 -22.71 -0.69
N ASP A 424 -6.27 -23.55 -0.18
CA ASP A 424 -7.19 -23.19 0.91
C ASP A 424 -6.51 -23.05 2.28
N THR A 425 -5.23 -23.41 2.37
CA THR A 425 -4.42 -23.29 3.57
C THR A 425 -3.09 -22.64 3.25
N VAL A 426 -2.62 -21.75 4.11
CA VAL A 426 -1.36 -21.01 3.93
C VAL A 426 -0.43 -21.28 5.11
N GLY A 427 0.76 -21.78 4.79
CA GLY A 427 1.81 -22.07 5.77
C GLY A 427 2.79 -20.91 5.92
N VAL A 428 3.69 -21.02 6.89
CA VAL A 428 4.76 -20.05 7.14
C VAL A 428 6.11 -20.68 6.79
N GLY A 429 7.00 -19.87 6.22
CA GLY A 429 8.36 -20.29 5.87
C GLY A 429 9.41 -19.23 6.13
N TRP A 430 10.67 -19.66 6.15
CA TRP A 430 11.81 -18.76 6.05
C TRP A 430 12.06 -18.41 4.59
N PHE A 431 12.09 -17.12 4.30
CA PHE A 431 12.50 -16.54 3.03
C PHE A 431 13.90 -15.97 3.18
N ALA A 432 14.68 -16.07 2.11
CA ALA A 432 16.04 -15.58 2.02
C ALA A 432 16.11 -14.67 0.80
N ASP A 433 16.25 -13.37 1.06
CA ASP A 433 16.42 -12.32 0.05
C ASP A 433 17.90 -11.95 -0.14
#